data_AF-D1Z2H5-F1
#
_entry.id   AF-D1Z2H5-F1
#
_cell.length_a   1.000
_cell.length_b   1.000
_cell.length_c   1.000
_cell.angle_alpha   90.00
_cell.angle_beta   90.00
_cell.angle_gamma   90.00
#
_symmetry.space_group_name_H-M   'P 1'
#
loop_
_entity.id
_entity.type
_entity.pdbx_description
1 polymer ?
#
loop_
_entity_poly.entity_id
_entity_poly.type
_entity_poly.pdbx_seq_one_letter_code
_entity_poly.pdbx_strand_id
1 'polypeptide(L)'
;MVITTAGEAQSIDWAGGHLLIFDDPQGTIDRAINIIRGNGHSEPLVIGIDPGRRPGIAVLSGDMVIAVYQVGVTEVEPTLRKVAHEYHANISTIRIGSGARLMTAQIINTLLEGGFKVELVDETGTTPYVGKNIHTSQVRDIIAAINIARIKGEPVGKREIEPSKGEIRVIQESSRSQSEGRATIPKYLARRVARGEITLDEAIEMHKGHLNGVSPETK
;
A
#
# COMPACT_ATOMS: atom_id res chain seq x y z
N MET A 1 -16.83 3.72 31.84
CA MET A 1 -15.63 4.08 31.10
C MET A 1 -15.24 5.50 31.48
N VAL A 2 -13.94 5.76 31.67
CA VAL A 2 -13.39 7.09 31.96
C VAL A 2 -12.37 7.44 30.87
N ILE A 3 -12.44 8.66 30.32
CA ILE A 3 -11.41 9.21 29.43
C ILE A 3 -10.58 10.19 30.26
N THR A 4 -9.26 10.05 30.26
CA THR A 4 -8.35 10.80 31.13
C THR A 4 -7.06 11.14 30.40
N THR A 5 -6.29 12.12 30.89
CA THR A 5 -4.92 12.31 30.43
C THR A 5 -3.98 11.22 30.99
N ALA A 6 -2.82 11.02 30.35
CA ALA A 6 -1.80 10.07 30.80
C ALA A 6 -1.26 10.39 32.20
N GLY A 7 -1.16 11.68 32.55
CA GLY A 7 -0.68 12.13 33.86
C GLY A 7 -1.67 11.84 34.99
N GLU A 8 -2.97 11.94 34.73
CA GLU A 8 -4.03 11.72 35.72
C GLU A 8 -4.37 10.23 35.89
N ALA A 9 -4.09 9.40 34.87
CA ALA A 9 -4.46 7.99 34.84
C ALA A 9 -3.97 7.19 36.06
N GLN A 10 -2.80 7.53 36.61
CA GLN A 10 -2.24 6.85 37.78
C GLN A 10 -2.99 7.16 39.09
N SER A 11 -3.78 8.22 39.11
CA SER A 11 -4.52 8.70 40.29
C SER A 11 -6.02 8.37 40.25
N ILE A 12 -6.49 7.74 39.18
CA ILE A 12 -7.90 7.41 38.99
C ILE A 12 -8.19 6.00 39.47
N ASP A 13 -8.97 5.88 40.54
CA ASP A 13 -9.54 4.63 41.02
C ASP A 13 -10.93 4.43 40.39
N TRP A 14 -10.99 3.69 39.27
CA TRP A 14 -12.22 3.46 38.51
C TRP A 14 -12.53 1.96 38.36
N ALA A 15 -13.63 1.52 38.97
CA ALA A 15 -14.05 0.12 38.97
C ALA A 15 -14.81 -0.32 37.68
N GLY A 16 -15.20 0.61 36.80
CA GLY A 16 -16.08 0.34 35.65
C GLY A 16 -15.36 -0.14 34.38
N GLY A 17 -14.32 -0.98 34.52
CA GLY A 17 -13.74 -1.84 33.48
C GLY A 17 -12.86 -1.20 32.39
N HIS A 18 -13.09 0.07 32.03
CA HIS A 18 -12.37 0.72 30.92
C HIS A 18 -11.89 2.14 31.28
N LEU A 19 -10.57 2.33 31.30
CA LEU A 19 -9.87 3.60 31.42
C LEU A 19 -9.18 3.89 30.08
N LEU A 20 -9.53 4.99 29.43
CA LEU A 20 -9.01 5.38 28.12
C LEU A 20 -8.12 6.62 28.25
N ILE A 21 -6.92 6.57 27.69
CA ILE A 21 -6.03 7.74 27.66
C ILE A 21 -6.40 8.62 26.47
N PHE A 22 -6.66 9.89 26.75
CA PHE A 22 -6.85 10.93 25.74
C PHE A 22 -5.51 11.31 25.13
N ASP A 23 -5.42 11.19 23.81
CA ASP A 23 -4.31 11.66 22.98
C ASP A 23 -4.81 12.70 21.95
N ASP A 24 -5.78 12.33 21.13
CA ASP A 24 -6.45 13.17 20.15
C ASP A 24 -7.99 13.04 20.26
N PRO A 25 -8.77 14.07 19.90
CA PRO A 25 -10.21 14.06 20.05
C PRO A 25 -10.94 12.94 19.29
N GLN A 26 -10.57 12.67 18.03
CA GLN A 26 -11.32 11.75 17.17
C GLN A 26 -10.95 10.30 17.48
N GLY A 27 -9.67 9.96 17.54
CA GLY A 27 -9.20 8.62 17.91
C GLY A 27 -9.64 8.20 19.31
N THR A 28 -9.72 9.15 20.25
CA THR A 28 -10.29 8.90 21.58
C THR A 28 -11.80 8.59 21.51
N ILE A 29 -12.57 9.34 20.72
CA ILE A 29 -14.01 9.09 20.53
C ILE A 29 -14.24 7.73 19.85
N ASP A 30 -13.48 7.40 18.81
CA ASP A 30 -13.63 6.13 18.08
C ASP A 30 -13.36 4.93 18.99
N ARG A 31 -12.27 4.98 19.78
CA ARG A 31 -11.97 3.93 20.76
C ARG A 31 -13.05 3.84 21.85
N ALA A 32 -13.58 4.97 22.30
CA ALA A 32 -14.67 5.01 23.28
C ALA A 32 -15.96 4.39 22.74
N ILE A 33 -16.36 4.71 21.51
CA ILE A 33 -17.53 4.12 20.85
C ILE A 33 -17.35 2.60 20.68
N ASN A 34 -16.15 2.15 20.31
CA ASN A 34 -15.84 0.73 20.14
C ASN A 34 -15.93 -0.06 21.45
N ILE A 35 -15.38 0.48 22.54
CA ILE A 35 -15.53 -0.08 23.89
C ILE A 35 -17.00 -0.20 24.29
N ILE A 36 -17.81 0.84 24.07
CA ILE A 36 -19.25 0.83 24.40
C ILE A 36 -20.01 -0.23 23.60
N ARG A 37 -19.60 -0.49 22.35
CA ARG A 37 -20.21 -1.50 21.48
C ARG A 37 -19.81 -2.94 21.83
N GLY A 38 -18.98 -3.15 22.85
CA GLY A 38 -18.44 -4.47 23.21
C GLY A 38 -17.27 -4.92 22.33
N ASN A 39 -16.82 -4.06 21.41
CA ASN A 39 -15.71 -4.30 20.51
C ASN A 39 -14.50 -3.54 21.08
N GLY A 40 -13.98 -3.93 22.24
CA GLY A 40 -13.02 -3.18 23.07
C GLY A 40 -11.76 -2.57 22.41
N HIS A 41 -11.55 -2.80 21.12
CA HIS A 41 -10.54 -2.19 20.27
C HIS A 41 -11.17 -1.85 18.90
N SER A 42 -10.76 -0.75 18.26
CA SER A 42 -10.94 -0.64 16.81
C SER A 42 -10.28 -1.88 16.19
N GLU A 43 -11.06 -2.75 15.56
CA GLU A 43 -10.53 -3.96 14.91
C GLU A 43 -9.37 -3.53 14.01
N PRO A 44 -8.15 -4.07 14.23
CA PRO A 44 -6.99 -3.59 13.53
C PRO A 44 -7.18 -3.79 12.03
N LEU A 45 -6.61 -2.86 11.25
CA LEU A 45 -6.78 -2.91 9.82
C LEU A 45 -5.97 -4.06 9.23
N VAL A 46 -6.59 -4.76 8.29
CA VAL A 46 -5.92 -5.71 7.40
C VAL A 46 -6.02 -5.16 6.00
N ILE A 47 -4.87 -5.06 5.34
CA ILE A 47 -4.79 -4.50 3.99
C ILE A 47 -4.53 -5.65 3.01
N GLY A 48 -5.29 -5.72 1.93
CA GLY A 48 -4.96 -6.56 0.78
C GLY A 48 -4.51 -5.71 -0.40
N ILE A 49 -3.48 -6.16 -1.11
CA ILE A 49 -2.89 -5.47 -2.26
C ILE A 49 -2.79 -6.45 -3.42
N ASP A 50 -3.48 -6.15 -4.51
CA ASP A 50 -3.30 -6.82 -5.81
C ASP A 50 -2.23 -6.08 -6.63
N PRO A 51 -1.04 -6.67 -6.85
CA PRO A 51 0.06 -6.01 -7.52
C PRO A 51 -0.19 -5.75 -9.01
N GLY A 52 0.33 -4.64 -9.51
CA GLY A 52 0.26 -4.29 -10.92
C GLY A 52 0.83 -2.89 -11.17
N ARG A 53 0.63 -2.37 -12.39
CA ARG A 53 1.03 -0.98 -12.71
C ARG A 53 0.32 0.03 -11.82
N ARG A 54 -0.95 -0.25 -11.51
CA ARG A 54 -1.76 0.51 -10.56
C ARG A 54 -2.37 -0.45 -9.54
N PRO A 55 -1.66 -0.75 -8.43
CA PRO A 55 -2.12 -1.73 -7.46
C PRO A 55 -3.52 -1.41 -6.93
N GLY A 56 -4.37 -2.44 -6.86
CA GLY A 56 -5.63 -2.40 -6.14
C GLY A 56 -5.38 -2.61 -4.65
N ILE A 57 -5.99 -1.79 -3.79
CA ILE A 57 -5.85 -1.87 -2.34
C ILE A 57 -7.24 -2.02 -1.73
N ALA A 58 -7.40 -2.97 -0.82
CA ALA A 58 -8.58 -3.14 0.01
C ALA A 58 -8.23 -2.98 1.48
N VAL A 59 -9.01 -2.18 2.21
CA VAL A 59 -8.86 -1.94 3.65
C VAL A 59 -10.00 -2.64 4.38
N LEU A 60 -9.66 -3.59 5.26
CA LEU A 60 -10.62 -4.36 6.03
C LEU A 60 -10.47 -4.04 7.52
N SER A 61 -11.61 -4.00 8.21
CA SER A 61 -11.70 -4.00 9.68
C SER A 61 -12.62 -5.17 10.06
N GLY A 62 -12.04 -6.21 10.66
CA GLY A 62 -12.68 -7.53 10.74
C GLY A 62 -13.03 -8.06 9.35
N ASP A 63 -14.29 -8.43 9.13
CA ASP A 63 -14.79 -8.95 7.83
C ASP A 63 -15.28 -7.85 6.87
N MET A 64 -15.37 -6.60 7.34
CA MET A 64 -15.94 -5.47 6.61
C MET A 64 -14.89 -4.76 5.76
N VAL A 65 -15.19 -4.54 4.48
CA VAL A 65 -14.42 -3.66 3.60
C VAL A 65 -14.83 -2.23 3.86
N ILE A 66 -13.91 -1.41 4.36
CA ILE A 66 -14.19 -0.01 4.74
C ILE A 66 -13.69 1.00 3.70
N ALA A 67 -12.70 0.61 2.89
CA ALA A 67 -12.19 1.43 1.79
C ALA A 67 -11.54 0.57 0.71
N VAL A 68 -11.51 1.10 -0.51
CA VAL A 68 -10.77 0.54 -1.64
C VAL A 68 -10.06 1.67 -2.38
N TYR A 69 -8.84 1.41 -2.85
CA TYR A 69 -8.02 2.38 -3.58
C TYR A 69 -7.41 1.74 -4.82
N GLN A 70 -7.08 2.58 -5.80
CA GLN A 70 -6.24 2.18 -6.93
C GLN A 70 -5.20 3.26 -7.20
N VAL A 71 -3.96 2.99 -6.80
CA VAL A 71 -2.87 3.99 -6.75
C VAL A 71 -1.70 3.57 -7.61
N GLY A 72 -0.70 4.43 -7.79
CA GLY A 72 0.59 4.03 -8.36
C GLY A 72 1.43 3.24 -7.35
N VAL A 73 2.41 2.46 -7.81
CA VAL A 73 3.26 1.63 -6.92
C VAL A 73 3.93 2.47 -5.81
N THR A 74 4.41 3.66 -6.14
CA THR A 74 5.06 4.56 -5.17
C THR A 74 4.10 5.23 -4.19
N GLU A 75 2.80 5.25 -4.51
CA GLU A 75 1.76 5.86 -3.67
C GLU A 75 1.14 4.86 -2.69
N VAL A 76 1.52 3.58 -2.74
CA VAL A 76 0.97 2.55 -1.85
C VAL A 76 1.23 2.90 -0.40
N GLU A 77 2.50 3.10 -0.01
CA GLU A 77 2.86 3.39 1.38
C GLU A 77 2.26 4.71 1.89
N PRO A 78 2.32 5.84 1.14
CA PRO A 78 1.65 7.07 1.54
C PRO A 78 0.14 6.91 1.73
N THR A 79 -0.50 6.09 0.88
CA THR A 79 -1.94 5.80 0.99
C THR A 79 -2.23 5.04 2.27
N LEU A 80 -1.42 4.04 2.63
CA LEU A 80 -1.62 3.29 3.87
C LEU A 80 -1.41 4.13 5.12
N ARG A 81 -0.48 5.08 5.11
CA ARG A 81 -0.33 6.05 6.20
C ARG A 81 -1.55 6.95 6.34
N LYS A 82 -2.08 7.45 5.22
CA LYS A 82 -3.32 8.25 5.20
C LYS A 82 -4.50 7.45 5.77
N VAL A 83 -4.65 6.19 5.36
CA VAL A 83 -5.68 5.27 5.86
C VAL A 83 -5.54 5.08 7.38
N ALA A 84 -4.34 4.75 7.87
CA ALA A 84 -4.12 4.55 9.31
C ALA A 84 -4.46 5.80 10.13
N HIS A 85 -4.14 6.98 9.60
CA HIS A 85 -4.47 8.27 10.21
C HIS A 85 -5.98 8.57 10.15
N GLU A 86 -6.62 8.43 8.99
CA GLU A 86 -8.04 8.73 8.77
C GLU A 86 -8.96 7.87 9.65
N TYR A 87 -8.64 6.59 9.78
CA TYR A 87 -9.43 5.64 10.58
C TYR A 87 -8.94 5.51 12.03
N HIS A 88 -7.93 6.30 12.44
CA HIS A 88 -7.32 6.25 13.78
C HIS A 88 -7.05 4.80 14.25
N ALA A 89 -6.56 3.96 13.34
CA ALA A 89 -6.43 2.52 13.54
C ALA A 89 -5.08 1.99 13.07
N ASN A 90 -4.55 1.03 13.83
CA ASN A 90 -3.30 0.37 13.48
C ASN A 90 -3.51 -0.61 12.34
N ILE A 91 -2.60 -0.61 11.36
CA ILE A 91 -2.51 -1.67 10.35
C ILE A 91 -1.76 -2.86 10.97
N SER A 92 -2.46 -3.97 11.19
CA SER A 92 -1.87 -5.18 11.79
C SER A 92 -1.01 -5.95 10.80
N THR A 93 -1.48 -6.09 9.57
CA THR A 93 -0.85 -6.88 8.51
C THR A 93 -1.24 -6.31 7.15
N ILE A 94 -0.27 -6.28 6.24
CA ILE A 94 -0.49 -6.03 4.81
C ILE A 94 -0.23 -7.31 4.05
N ARG A 95 -1.19 -7.73 3.23
CA ARG A 95 -1.15 -8.95 2.41
C ARG A 95 -1.02 -8.57 0.95
N ILE A 96 -0.07 -9.17 0.25
CA ILE A 96 0.24 -8.83 -1.14
C ILE A 96 0.14 -10.10 -1.98
N GLY A 97 -0.54 -10.03 -3.12
CA GLY A 97 -0.60 -11.13 -4.09
C GLY A 97 0.77 -11.51 -4.66
N SER A 98 0.92 -12.76 -5.09
CA SER A 98 2.16 -13.27 -5.71
C SER A 98 2.33 -12.87 -7.19
N GLY A 99 1.34 -12.18 -7.77
CA GLY A 99 1.38 -11.62 -9.13
C GLY A 99 2.47 -10.57 -9.34
N ALA A 100 2.69 -10.17 -10.60
CA ALA A 100 3.56 -9.07 -11.03
C ALA A 100 4.88 -8.91 -10.24
N ARG A 101 5.74 -9.95 -10.28
CA ARG A 101 7.02 -10.11 -9.54
C ARG A 101 7.75 -8.81 -9.19
N LEU A 102 8.01 -7.97 -10.19
CA LEU A 102 8.77 -6.72 -10.02
C LEU A 102 8.05 -5.74 -9.09
N MET A 103 6.78 -5.47 -9.36
CA MET A 103 5.95 -4.54 -8.59
C MET A 103 5.73 -5.07 -7.17
N THR A 104 5.52 -6.38 -7.03
CA THR A 104 5.41 -7.02 -5.71
C THR A 104 6.66 -6.83 -4.88
N ALA A 105 7.86 -7.03 -5.46
CA ALA A 105 9.11 -6.81 -4.75
C ALA A 105 9.31 -5.33 -4.36
N GLN A 106 8.94 -4.39 -5.24
CA GLN A 106 8.99 -2.96 -4.93
C GLN A 106 8.08 -2.59 -3.76
N ILE A 107 6.83 -3.04 -3.79
CA ILE A 107 5.84 -2.75 -2.74
C ILE A 107 6.29 -3.38 -1.41
N ILE A 108 6.74 -4.64 -1.41
CA ILE A 108 7.25 -5.32 -0.21
C ILE A 108 8.39 -4.50 0.40
N ASN A 109 9.41 -4.14 -0.39
CA ASN A 109 10.57 -3.42 0.13
C ASN A 109 10.18 -2.06 0.71
N THR A 110 9.34 -1.31 0.01
CA THR A 110 8.86 0.02 0.45
C THR A 110 8.11 -0.08 1.77
N LEU A 111 7.23 -1.07 1.93
CA LEU A 111 6.44 -1.25 3.13
C LEU A 111 7.27 -1.75 4.32
N LEU A 112 8.22 -2.66 4.08
CA LEU A 112 9.14 -3.11 5.13
C LEU A 112 10.04 -1.96 5.62
N GLU A 113 10.52 -1.11 4.71
CA GLU A 113 11.27 0.11 5.05
C GLU A 113 10.40 1.11 5.83
N GLY A 114 9.11 1.19 5.50
CA GLY A 114 8.11 1.97 6.23
C GLY A 114 7.71 1.41 7.60
N GLY A 115 8.24 0.25 8.00
CA GLY A 115 8.00 -0.40 9.29
C GLY A 115 6.75 -1.28 9.35
N PHE A 116 6.13 -1.59 8.21
CA PHE A 116 4.93 -2.42 8.17
C PHE A 116 5.22 -3.91 8.18
N LYS A 117 4.31 -4.70 8.76
CA LYS A 117 4.30 -6.15 8.65
C LYS A 117 3.68 -6.58 7.33
N VAL A 118 4.43 -7.34 6.53
CA VAL A 118 4.01 -7.76 5.19
C VAL A 118 3.97 -9.29 5.07
N GLU A 119 2.89 -9.80 4.50
CA GLU A 119 2.68 -11.20 4.13
C GLU A 119 2.53 -11.32 2.61
N LEU A 120 3.15 -12.33 1.99
CA LEU A 120 2.90 -12.70 0.60
C LEU A 120 1.86 -13.80 0.55
N VAL A 121 0.82 -13.58 -0.25
CA VAL A 121 -0.25 -14.54 -0.51
C VAL A 121 0.04 -15.21 -1.85
N ASP A 122 0.07 -16.55 -1.84
CA ASP A 122 0.23 -17.32 -3.07
C ASP A 122 -1.13 -17.52 -3.77
N GLU A 123 -1.27 -16.91 -4.93
CA GLU A 123 -2.46 -17.00 -5.77
C GLU A 123 -2.37 -18.15 -6.79
N THR A 124 -1.26 -18.90 -6.83
CA THR A 124 -1.08 -20.06 -7.71
C THR A 124 -1.92 -21.25 -7.23
N GLY A 125 -3.24 -21.14 -7.46
CA GLY A 125 -4.21 -22.17 -7.10
C GLY A 125 -5.64 -21.68 -6.95
N THR A 126 -5.85 -20.36 -6.80
CA THR A 126 -7.19 -19.80 -6.82
C THR A 126 -7.57 -19.48 -8.26
N THR A 127 -8.23 -20.42 -8.93
CA THR A 127 -8.97 -20.14 -10.17
C THR A 127 -9.82 -18.90 -9.92
N PRO A 128 -9.70 -17.82 -10.71
CA PRO A 128 -10.55 -16.66 -10.51
C PRO A 128 -11.99 -17.09 -10.76
N TYR A 129 -12.79 -17.23 -9.70
CA TYR A 129 -14.25 -17.22 -9.77
C TYR A 129 -14.69 -15.76 -10.01
N VAL A 130 -14.22 -15.19 -11.10
CA VAL A 130 -14.76 -13.97 -11.67
C VAL A 130 -15.29 -14.40 -13.01
N GLY A 131 -16.63 -14.51 -13.11
CA GLY A 131 -17.30 -14.80 -14.36
C GLY A 131 -16.72 -13.90 -15.46
N LYS A 132 -16.40 -14.50 -16.61
CA LYS A 132 -15.75 -13.92 -17.80
C LYS A 132 -16.38 -12.63 -18.36
N ASN A 133 -17.36 -12.03 -17.68
CA ASN A 133 -18.25 -10.98 -18.16
C ASN A 133 -18.10 -9.63 -17.42
N ILE A 134 -17.13 -9.46 -16.51
CA ILE A 134 -16.83 -8.12 -15.94
C ILE A 134 -15.80 -7.44 -16.85
N HIS A 135 -16.26 -6.54 -17.71
CA HIS A 135 -15.46 -5.90 -18.76
C HIS A 135 -14.56 -4.75 -18.28
N THR A 136 -14.40 -4.53 -16.97
CA THR A 136 -13.53 -3.48 -16.43
C THR A 136 -12.46 -4.08 -15.53
N SER A 137 -11.19 -3.98 -15.95
CA SER A 137 -10.04 -4.52 -15.21
C SER A 137 -9.94 -3.97 -13.78
N GLN A 138 -10.33 -2.70 -13.58
CA GLN A 138 -10.28 -2.02 -12.29
C GLN A 138 -11.12 -2.72 -11.20
N VAL A 139 -12.34 -3.15 -11.54
CA VAL A 139 -13.21 -3.85 -10.59
C VAL A 139 -12.62 -5.21 -10.22
N ARG A 140 -11.95 -5.87 -11.16
CA ARG A 140 -11.29 -7.16 -10.92
C ARG A 140 -10.13 -7.01 -9.93
N ASP A 141 -9.29 -5.99 -10.11
CA ASP A 141 -8.13 -5.76 -9.25
C ASP A 141 -8.56 -5.42 -7.80
N ILE A 142 -9.66 -4.68 -7.62
CA ILE A 142 -10.25 -4.42 -6.29
C ILE A 142 -10.78 -5.70 -5.66
N ILE A 143 -11.50 -6.53 -6.40
CA ILE A 143 -12.02 -7.82 -5.89
C ILE A 143 -10.87 -8.75 -5.50
N ALA A 144 -9.80 -8.79 -6.30
CA ALA A 144 -8.59 -9.53 -5.99
C ALA A 144 -7.97 -9.04 -4.68
N ALA A 145 -7.81 -7.72 -4.50
CA ALA A 145 -7.30 -7.13 -3.27
C ALA A 145 -8.13 -7.52 -2.03
N ILE A 146 -9.46 -7.56 -2.13
CA ILE A 146 -10.34 -8.02 -1.03
C ILE A 146 -10.08 -9.50 -0.69
N ASN A 147 -9.92 -10.35 -1.69
CA ASN A 147 -9.63 -11.77 -1.48
C ASN A 147 -8.25 -11.98 -0.87
N ILE A 148 -7.24 -11.26 -1.37
CA ILE A 148 -5.87 -11.24 -0.82
C ILE A 148 -5.89 -10.82 0.64
N ALA A 149 -6.68 -9.81 1.01
CA ALA A 149 -6.83 -9.35 2.39
C ALA A 149 -7.37 -10.44 3.32
N ARG A 150 -8.07 -11.46 2.82
CA ARG A 150 -8.71 -12.52 3.62
C ARG A 150 -7.91 -13.81 3.69
N ILE A 151 -7.01 -14.05 2.74
CA ILE A 151 -6.19 -15.27 2.70
C ILE A 151 -4.96 -15.06 3.58
N LYS A 152 -4.66 -16.00 4.48
CA LYS A 152 -3.43 -15.95 5.26
C LYS A 152 -2.22 -16.07 4.32
N GLY A 153 -1.27 -15.15 4.42
CA GLY A 153 -0.02 -15.21 3.68
C GLY A 153 1.17 -15.61 4.54
N GLU A 154 2.33 -15.71 3.90
CA GLU A 154 3.61 -16.00 4.54
C GLU A 154 4.38 -14.70 4.79
N PRO A 155 4.90 -14.45 6.01
CA PRO A 155 5.73 -13.29 6.29
C PRO A 155 6.93 -13.19 5.35
N VAL A 156 7.22 -11.99 4.85
CA VAL A 156 8.32 -11.77 3.91
C VAL A 156 9.36 -10.77 4.43
N GLY A 157 10.62 -11.01 4.04
CA GLY A 157 11.71 -10.05 4.19
C GLY A 157 11.96 -9.25 2.91
N LYS A 158 12.95 -8.37 2.97
CA LYS A 158 13.40 -7.55 1.83
C LYS A 158 13.82 -8.46 0.67
N ARG A 159 13.44 -8.08 -0.55
CA ARG A 159 13.68 -8.83 -1.79
C ARG A 159 14.67 -8.09 -2.67
N GLU A 160 15.61 -8.82 -3.26
CA GLU A 160 16.50 -8.26 -4.27
C GLU A 160 15.75 -8.10 -5.59
N ILE A 161 15.90 -6.92 -6.22
CA ILE A 161 15.22 -6.57 -7.46
C ILE A 161 16.25 -6.44 -8.57
N GLU A 162 16.46 -7.51 -9.32
CA GLU A 162 17.12 -7.44 -10.62
C GLU A 162 16.07 -7.56 -11.74
N PRO A 163 15.84 -6.47 -12.52
CA PRO A 163 14.85 -6.48 -13.58
C PRO A 163 15.37 -7.20 -14.82
N SER A 164 14.52 -8.04 -15.39
CA SER A 164 14.78 -8.73 -16.65
C SER A 164 14.83 -7.75 -17.83
N LYS A 165 15.40 -8.19 -18.95
CA LYS A 165 15.38 -7.42 -20.21
C LYS A 165 13.94 -7.11 -20.67
N GLY A 166 13.01 -8.04 -20.44
CA GLY A 166 11.60 -7.87 -20.78
C GLY A 166 10.94 -6.78 -19.93
N GLU A 167 11.12 -6.82 -18.62
CA GLU A 167 10.58 -5.82 -17.69
C GLU A 167 11.12 -4.41 -17.98
N ILE A 168 12.42 -4.28 -18.27
CA ILE A 168 13.01 -3.01 -18.71
C ILE A 168 12.34 -2.49 -19.98
N ARG A 169 12.14 -3.37 -20.97
CA ARG A 169 11.51 -2.98 -22.25
C ARG A 169 10.08 -2.50 -22.03
N VAL A 170 9.32 -3.18 -21.17
CA VAL A 170 7.95 -2.79 -20.80
C VAL A 170 7.94 -1.39 -20.17
N ILE A 171 8.91 -1.06 -19.31
CA ILE A 171 9.02 0.29 -18.71
C ILE A 171 9.34 1.35 -19.78
N GLN A 172 10.24 1.05 -20.72
CA GLN A 172 10.57 1.96 -21.82
C GLN A 172 9.36 2.21 -22.75
N GLU A 173 8.60 1.16 -23.08
CA GLU A 173 7.35 1.26 -23.85
C GLU A 173 6.30 2.10 -23.10
N SER A 174 6.25 1.96 -21.76
CA SER A 174 5.37 2.77 -20.90
C SER A 174 5.74 4.24 -20.91
N SER A 175 7.03 4.56 -20.78
CA SER A 175 7.55 5.93 -20.93
C SER A 175 7.14 6.53 -22.27
N ARG A 176 7.25 5.75 -23.35
CA ARG A 176 6.85 6.21 -24.67
C ARG A 176 5.36 6.49 -24.73
N SER A 177 4.52 5.60 -24.21
CA SER A 177 3.06 5.80 -24.22
C SER A 177 2.64 7.02 -23.40
N GLN A 178 3.24 7.23 -22.22
CA GLN A 178 2.89 8.33 -21.32
C GLN A 178 3.37 9.69 -21.83
N SER A 179 4.45 9.71 -22.62
CA SER A 179 4.93 10.90 -23.31
C SER A 179 4.26 11.14 -24.68
N GLU A 180 3.17 10.44 -25.00
CA GLU A 180 2.48 10.50 -26.30
C GLU A 180 3.43 10.21 -27.48
N GLY A 181 4.39 9.32 -27.29
CA GLY A 181 5.40 8.95 -28.27
C GLY A 181 6.67 9.81 -28.28
N ARG A 182 6.74 10.88 -27.48
CA ARG A 182 7.82 11.88 -27.55
C ARG A 182 9.11 11.49 -26.86
N ALA A 183 9.08 10.60 -25.87
CA ALA A 183 10.25 10.25 -25.08
C ALA A 183 10.27 8.76 -24.67
N THR A 184 11.34 8.05 -25.01
CA THR A 184 11.62 6.70 -24.51
C THR A 184 12.83 6.78 -23.59
N ILE A 185 12.63 6.60 -22.29
CA ILE A 185 13.75 6.69 -21.34
C ILE A 185 14.86 5.66 -21.66
N PRO A 186 16.13 6.04 -21.45
CA PRO A 186 17.27 5.13 -21.57
C PRO A 186 17.20 3.97 -20.57
N LYS A 187 17.87 2.88 -20.90
CA LYS A 187 17.88 1.63 -20.12
C LYS A 187 18.29 1.82 -18.66
N TYR A 188 19.21 2.73 -18.37
CA TYR A 188 19.64 3.00 -17.00
C TYR A 188 18.50 3.62 -16.17
N LEU A 189 17.75 4.60 -16.72
CA LEU A 189 16.57 5.16 -16.04
C LEU A 189 15.47 4.11 -15.90
N ALA A 190 15.21 3.30 -16.92
CA ALA A 190 14.25 2.20 -16.82
C ALA A 190 14.63 1.20 -15.72
N ARG A 191 15.93 0.94 -15.51
CA ARG A 191 16.42 0.09 -14.41
C ARG A 191 16.18 0.72 -13.04
N ARG A 192 16.40 2.04 -12.90
CA ARG A 192 16.13 2.77 -11.65
C ARG A 192 14.63 2.75 -11.31
N VAL A 193 13.77 2.99 -12.31
CA VAL A 193 12.31 2.81 -12.17
C VAL A 193 11.96 1.38 -11.76
N ALA A 194 12.56 0.39 -12.42
CA ALA A 194 12.33 -1.02 -12.12
C ALA A 194 12.80 -1.43 -10.71
N ARG A 195 13.75 -0.72 -10.12
CA ARG A 195 14.21 -0.94 -8.74
C ARG A 195 13.41 -0.13 -7.71
N GLY A 196 12.49 0.71 -8.15
CA GLY A 196 11.71 1.60 -7.28
C GLY A 196 12.51 2.82 -6.78
N GLU A 197 13.65 3.13 -7.41
CA GLU A 197 14.52 4.24 -7.00
C GLU A 197 13.97 5.61 -7.45
N ILE A 198 13.20 5.63 -8.54
CA ILE A 198 12.53 6.81 -9.11
C ILE A 198 11.20 6.40 -9.73
N THR A 199 10.26 7.32 -9.83
CA THR A 199 9.01 7.13 -10.55
C THR A 199 9.23 7.15 -12.07
N LEU A 200 8.25 6.64 -12.81
CA LEU A 200 8.27 6.75 -14.28
C LEU A 200 8.22 8.21 -14.74
N ASP A 201 7.47 9.05 -14.03
CA ASP A 201 7.36 10.49 -14.32
C ASP A 201 8.69 11.21 -14.11
N GLU A 202 9.33 11.00 -12.96
CA GLU A 202 10.66 11.54 -12.67
C GLU A 202 11.68 11.09 -13.72
N ALA A 203 11.62 9.83 -14.15
CA ALA A 203 12.50 9.32 -15.20
C ALA A 203 12.25 10.02 -16.55
N ILE A 204 10.99 10.27 -16.92
CA ILE A 204 10.64 11.00 -18.14
C ILE A 204 11.14 12.45 -18.05
N GLU A 205 10.95 13.11 -16.91
CA GLU A 205 11.41 14.49 -16.68
C GLU A 205 12.93 14.60 -16.72
N MET A 206 13.65 13.70 -16.04
CA MET A 206 15.11 13.63 -16.09
C MET A 206 15.61 13.44 -17.54
N HIS A 207 14.94 12.60 -18.32
CA HIS A 207 15.30 12.37 -19.71
C HIS A 207 15.04 13.60 -20.59
N LYS A 208 13.89 14.29 -20.41
CA LYS A 208 13.57 15.54 -21.11
C LYS A 208 14.57 16.65 -20.76
N GLY A 209 14.94 16.80 -19.48
CA GLY A 209 15.92 17.79 -19.03
C GLY A 209 17.32 17.56 -19.64
N HIS A 210 17.72 16.30 -19.80
CA HIS A 210 18.95 15.93 -20.51
C HIS A 210 18.90 16.24 -22.02
N LEU A 211 17.74 16.01 -22.68
CA LEU A 211 17.56 16.34 -24.10
C LEU A 211 17.52 17.85 -24.37
N ASN A 212 17.05 18.64 -23.40
CA ASN A 212 16.93 20.09 -23.50
C ASN A 212 18.18 20.86 -23.00
N GLY A 213 19.27 20.17 -22.64
CA GLY A 213 20.56 20.81 -22.38
C GLY A 213 20.70 21.56 -21.06
N VAL A 214 20.06 21.11 -19.97
CA VAL A 214 20.43 21.57 -18.62
C VAL A 214 21.47 20.61 -18.06
N SER A 215 22.75 20.89 -18.31
CA SER A 215 23.85 20.28 -17.57
C SER A 215 23.69 20.61 -16.07
N PRO A 216 23.85 19.65 -15.15
CA PRO A 216 24.01 20.01 -13.74
C PRO A 216 25.30 20.81 -13.63
N GLU A 217 25.21 22.05 -13.16
CA GLU A 217 26.38 22.80 -12.74
C GLU A 217 27.16 21.94 -11.74
N THR A 218 28.42 21.70 -12.08
CA THR A 218 29.39 21.11 -11.19
C THR A 218 29.68 22.13 -10.09
N LYS A 219 29.29 21.82 -8.84
CA LYS A 219 29.89 22.40 -7.64
C LYS A 219 30.07 21.31 -6.59
#